data_AF-A0A1M4MH40-F1
#
_entry.id   AF-A0A1M4MH40-F1
#
_cell.length_a   1.000
_cell.length_b   1.000
_cell.length_c   1.000
_cell.angle_alpha   90.00
_cell.angle_beta   90.00
_cell.angle_gamma   90.00
#
_symmetry.space_group_name_H-M   'P 1'
#
loop_
_entity.id
_entity.type
_entity.pdbx_description
1 polymer ?
#
loop_
_entity_poly.entity_id
_entity_poly.type
_entity_poly.pdbx_seq_one_letter_code
_entity_poly.pdbx_strand_id
1 'polypeptide(L)'
;MIETTWQDFAITGITVLFAVMLLPQLRDVMTRGGVLNVFTALFTSLLGYLLALVFATLGLWISVFGQGLTATVWMLLACFSLRNVRDHAFPDETLVSVALEFVTVWFQGVAFTVAGGVKEFFSRNNRG
;
A
#
# COMPACT_ATOMS: atom_id res chain seq x y z
N MET A 1 7.04 -33.52 -11.80
CA MET A 1 6.00 -32.46 -11.72
C MET A 1 5.92 -32.05 -10.28
N ILE A 2 6.30 -30.81 -9.97
CA ILE A 2 6.60 -30.35 -8.61
C ILE A 2 5.30 -30.28 -7.79
N GLU A 3 5.37 -30.69 -6.53
CA GLU A 3 4.32 -30.73 -5.50
C GLU A 3 3.80 -29.33 -5.08
N THR A 4 3.78 -28.34 -5.99
CA THR A 4 3.39 -26.96 -5.70
C THR A 4 1.88 -26.72 -5.73
N THR A 5 1.09 -27.71 -6.16
CA THR A 5 -0.38 -27.58 -6.27
C THR A 5 -1.03 -27.23 -4.94
N TRP A 6 -0.61 -27.87 -3.84
CA TRP A 6 -1.14 -27.57 -2.50
C TRP A 6 -0.77 -26.16 -2.03
N GLN A 7 0.46 -25.70 -2.32
CA GLN A 7 0.91 -24.35 -1.97
C GLN A 7 0.09 -23.30 -2.73
N ASP A 8 -0.17 -23.51 -4.02
CA ASP A 8 -0.97 -22.57 -4.82
C ASP A 8 -2.40 -22.45 -4.27
N PHE A 9 -3.02 -23.57 -3.88
CA PHE A 9 -4.36 -23.55 -3.25
C PHE A 9 -4.37 -22.84 -1.89
N ALA A 10 -3.40 -23.13 -1.02
CA ALA A 10 -3.33 -22.51 0.31
C ALA A 10 -3.07 -21.00 0.22
N ILE A 11 -2.10 -20.58 -0.59
CA ILE A 11 -1.76 -19.18 -0.79
C ILE A 11 -2.95 -18.46 -1.42
N THR A 12 -3.53 -19.00 -2.48
CA THR A 12 -4.73 -18.41 -3.11
C THR A 12 -5.86 -18.24 -2.10
N GLY A 13 -6.17 -19.26 -1.31
CA GLY A 13 -7.24 -19.21 -0.31
C GLY A 13 -7.04 -18.07 0.71
N ILE A 14 -5.83 -17.95 1.25
CA ILE A 14 -5.46 -16.87 2.18
C ILE A 14 -5.57 -15.50 1.47
N THR A 15 -5.07 -15.42 0.25
CA THR A 15 -5.03 -14.16 -0.51
C THR A 15 -6.42 -13.65 -0.85
N VAL A 16 -7.32 -14.55 -1.25
CA VAL A 16 -8.73 -14.25 -1.51
C VAL A 16 -9.44 -13.81 -0.22
N LEU A 17 -9.17 -14.46 0.92
CA LEU A 17 -9.74 -14.03 2.20
C LEU A 17 -9.29 -12.61 2.56
N PHE A 18 -8.02 -12.26 2.36
CA PHE A 18 -7.56 -10.89 2.54
C PHE A 18 -8.28 -9.91 1.61
N ALA A 19 -8.46 -10.25 0.33
CA ALA A 19 -9.22 -9.41 -0.61
C ALA A 19 -10.66 -9.18 -0.13
N VAL A 20 -11.35 -10.23 0.32
CA VAL A 20 -12.74 -10.16 0.81
C VAL A 20 -12.83 -9.29 2.07
N MET A 21 -11.88 -9.41 2.99
CA MET A 21 -11.82 -8.59 4.20
C MET A 21 -11.62 -7.10 3.92
N LEU A 22 -11.04 -6.75 2.76
CA LEU A 22 -10.87 -5.35 2.34
C LEU A 22 -12.14 -4.76 1.71
N LEU A 23 -13.11 -5.57 1.29
CA LEU A 23 -14.34 -5.08 0.62
C LEU A 23 -15.17 -4.11 1.48
N PRO A 24 -15.40 -4.35 2.78
CA PRO A 24 -16.11 -3.39 3.63
C PRO A 24 -15.36 -2.05 3.71
N GLN A 25 -14.05 -2.10 3.82
CA GLN A 25 -13.19 -0.92 3.89
C GLN A 25 -13.19 -0.15 2.56
N LEU A 26 -13.15 -0.86 1.43
CA LEU A 26 -13.27 -0.26 0.10
C LEU A 26 -14.63 0.42 -0.07
N ARG A 27 -15.71 -0.25 0.34
CA ARG A 27 -17.06 0.34 0.31
C ARG A 27 -17.13 1.60 1.15
N ASP A 28 -16.58 1.60 2.35
CA ASP A 28 -16.59 2.75 3.25
C ASP A 28 -15.88 3.97 2.64
N VAL A 29 -14.70 3.76 2.07
CA VAL A 29 -13.94 4.81 1.37
C VAL A 29 -14.68 5.31 0.14
N MET A 30 -15.25 4.41 -0.68
CA MET A 30 -15.96 4.81 -1.90
C MET A 30 -17.28 5.54 -1.65
N THR A 31 -18.00 5.20 -0.58
CA THR A 31 -19.40 5.65 -0.41
C THR A 31 -19.61 6.61 0.76
N ARG A 32 -18.79 6.52 1.81
CA ARG A 32 -18.95 7.30 3.04
C ARG A 32 -17.90 8.39 3.21
N GLY A 33 -16.99 8.55 2.25
CA GLY A 33 -15.91 9.52 2.31
C GLY A 33 -14.80 9.12 3.30
N GLY A 34 -14.72 7.84 3.69
CA GLY A 34 -13.65 7.36 4.56
C GLY A 34 -12.26 7.63 3.95
N VAL A 35 -11.29 7.98 4.78
CA VAL A 35 -9.91 8.28 4.35
C VAL A 35 -8.96 7.29 5.00
N LEU A 36 -8.17 6.61 4.18
CA LEU A 36 -7.02 5.84 4.64
C LEU A 36 -5.73 6.63 4.45
N ASN A 37 -4.70 6.18 5.16
CA ASN A 37 -3.34 6.64 4.88
C ASN A 37 -2.96 6.22 3.44
N VAL A 38 -2.92 7.21 2.55
CA VAL A 38 -2.64 7.04 1.12
C VAL A 38 -1.28 6.35 0.91
N PHE A 39 -0.27 6.66 1.71
CA PHE A 39 1.05 6.02 1.61
C PHE A 39 1.00 4.55 1.95
N THR A 40 0.39 4.21 3.08
CA THR A 40 0.25 2.82 3.50
C THR A 40 -0.48 2.02 2.41
N ALA A 41 -1.59 2.54 1.90
CA ALA A 41 -2.36 1.86 0.86
C ALA A 41 -1.57 1.72 -0.46
N LEU A 42 -0.87 2.77 -0.88
CA LEU A 42 -0.08 2.80 -2.11
C LEU A 42 1.13 1.87 -2.04
N PHE A 43 1.93 1.93 -0.97
CA PHE A 43 3.07 1.02 -0.79
C PHE A 43 2.62 -0.43 -0.64
N THR A 44 1.52 -0.69 0.07
CA THR A 44 0.97 -2.05 0.19
C THR A 44 0.52 -2.59 -1.17
N SER A 45 -0.09 -1.75 -2.01
CA SER A 45 -0.44 -2.10 -3.39
C SER A 45 0.80 -2.44 -4.23
N LEU A 46 1.82 -1.58 -4.21
CA LEU A 46 3.06 -1.78 -4.97
C LEU A 46 3.80 -3.05 -4.55
N LEU A 47 3.97 -3.26 -3.23
CA LEU A 47 4.55 -4.48 -2.69
C LEU A 47 3.68 -5.71 -3.03
N GLY A 48 2.36 -5.53 -3.08
CA GLY A 48 1.42 -6.56 -3.50
C GLY A 48 1.64 -7.00 -4.95
N TYR A 49 1.82 -6.06 -5.88
CA TYR A 49 2.15 -6.38 -7.28
C TYR A 49 3.54 -7.03 -7.43
N LEU A 50 4.53 -6.57 -6.67
CA LEU A 50 5.84 -7.22 -6.64
C LEU A 50 5.74 -8.67 -6.14
N LEU A 51 4.92 -8.93 -5.12
CA LEU A 51 4.68 -10.29 -4.65
C LEU A 51 3.95 -11.15 -5.70
N ALA A 52 3.01 -10.58 -6.44
CA ALA A 52 2.38 -11.27 -7.57
C ALA A 52 3.40 -11.64 -8.66
N LEU A 53 4.39 -10.79 -8.94
CA LEU A 53 5.49 -11.12 -9.84
C LEU A 53 6.33 -12.28 -9.31
N VAL A 54 6.64 -12.30 -8.01
CA VAL A 54 7.34 -13.44 -7.39
C VAL A 54 6.54 -14.73 -7.58
N PHE A 55 5.22 -14.73 -7.35
CA PHE A 55 4.37 -15.90 -7.62
C PHE A 55 4.38 -16.34 -9.09
N ALA A 56 4.45 -15.39 -10.03
CA ALA A 56 4.56 -15.70 -11.45
C ALA A 56 5.89 -16.41 -11.77
N THR A 57 7.00 -15.98 -11.16
CA THR A 57 8.30 -16.66 -11.32
C THR A 57 8.32 -18.09 -10.74
N LEU A 58 7.43 -18.38 -9.79
CA LEU A 58 7.26 -19.70 -9.17
C LEU A 58 6.23 -20.59 -9.90
N GLY A 59 5.56 -20.08 -10.95
CA GLY A 59 4.52 -20.79 -11.69
C GLY A 59 3.18 -20.93 -10.96
N LEU A 60 2.97 -20.17 -9.88
CA LEU A 60 1.76 -20.19 -9.03
C LEU A 60 0.67 -19.26 -9.60
N TRP A 61 0.18 -19.56 -10.79
CA TRP A 61 -0.66 -18.65 -11.58
C TRP A 61 -1.99 -18.28 -10.90
N ILE A 62 -2.57 -19.18 -10.09
CA ILE A 62 -3.80 -18.88 -9.35
C ILE A 62 -3.50 -17.85 -8.26
N SER A 63 -2.40 -18.04 -7.53
CA SER A 63 -1.92 -17.08 -6.53
C SER A 63 -1.56 -15.72 -7.15
N VAL A 64 -1.01 -15.68 -8.37
CA VAL A 64 -0.77 -14.42 -9.11
C VAL A 64 -2.07 -13.65 -9.28
N PHE A 65 -3.14 -14.31 -9.70
CA PHE A 65 -4.43 -13.68 -9.90
C PHE A 65 -5.03 -13.16 -8.58
N GLY A 66 -5.05 -14.00 -7.53
CA GLY A 66 -5.54 -13.61 -6.21
C GLY A 66 -4.77 -12.41 -5.63
N GLN A 67 -3.44 -12.44 -5.72
CA GLN A 67 -2.58 -11.37 -5.21
C GLN A 67 -2.71 -10.10 -6.04
N GLY A 68 -2.84 -10.22 -7.36
CA GLY A 68 -3.09 -9.09 -8.26
C GLY A 68 -4.42 -8.39 -7.94
N LEU A 69 -5.47 -9.15 -7.63
CA LEU A 69 -6.75 -8.57 -7.18
C LEU A 69 -6.59 -7.83 -5.85
N THR A 70 -5.94 -8.43 -4.86
CA THR A 70 -5.69 -7.78 -3.55
C THR A 70 -4.89 -6.50 -3.71
N ALA A 71 -3.82 -6.52 -4.52
CA ALA A 71 -3.01 -5.34 -4.83
C ALA A 71 -3.84 -4.23 -5.51
N THR A 72 -4.76 -4.62 -6.40
CA THR A 72 -5.67 -3.69 -7.07
C THR A 72 -6.67 -3.07 -6.11
N VAL A 73 -7.22 -3.84 -5.16
CA VAL A 73 -8.10 -3.30 -4.10
C VAL A 73 -7.35 -2.27 -3.25
N TRP A 74 -6.10 -2.54 -2.88
CA TRP A 74 -5.26 -1.55 -2.18
C TRP A 74 -4.98 -0.30 -3.01
N MET A 75 -4.76 -0.45 -4.32
CA MET A 75 -4.61 0.70 -5.21
C MET A 75 -5.87 1.56 -5.23
N LEU A 76 -7.05 0.93 -5.35
CA LEU A 76 -8.33 1.62 -5.32
C LEU A 76 -8.54 2.36 -4.00
N LEU A 77 -8.21 1.73 -2.86
CA LEU A 77 -8.25 2.38 -1.55
C LEU A 77 -7.36 3.63 -1.52
N ALA A 78 -6.15 3.57 -2.06
CA ALA A 78 -5.25 4.72 -2.14
C ALA A 78 -5.86 5.84 -3.02
N CYS A 79 -6.35 5.51 -4.22
CA CYS A 79 -6.93 6.46 -5.16
C CYS A 79 -8.19 7.13 -4.60
N PHE A 80 -9.13 6.37 -4.04
CA PHE A 80 -10.35 6.94 -3.46
C PHE A 80 -10.06 7.70 -2.17
N SER A 81 -9.11 7.27 -1.36
CA SER A 81 -8.71 8.04 -0.17
C SER A 81 -8.09 9.39 -0.56
N LEU A 82 -7.23 9.42 -1.58
CA LEU A 82 -6.66 10.67 -2.10
C LEU A 82 -7.76 11.59 -2.65
N ARG A 83 -8.71 11.02 -3.41
CA ARG A 83 -9.86 11.77 -3.91
C ARG A 83 -10.70 12.35 -2.77
N ASN A 84 -10.99 11.55 -1.74
CA ASN A 84 -11.77 12.02 -0.59
C ASN A 84 -11.04 13.12 0.17
N VAL A 85 -9.71 13.01 0.35
CA VAL A 85 -8.91 14.09 0.95
C VAL A 85 -8.99 15.35 0.12
N ARG A 86 -8.81 15.26 -1.19
CA ARG A 86 -8.93 16.40 -2.10
C ARG A 86 -10.31 17.04 -2.01
N ASP A 87 -11.37 16.24 -2.09
CA ASP A 87 -12.75 16.74 -2.10
C ASP A 87 -13.15 17.40 -0.76
N HIS A 88 -12.56 16.99 0.38
CA HIS A 88 -12.84 17.57 1.70
C HIS A 88 -11.91 18.72 2.09
N ALA A 89 -10.60 18.61 1.82
CA ALA A 89 -9.60 19.54 2.32
C ALA A 89 -9.14 20.58 1.28
N PHE A 90 -9.19 20.24 -0.01
CA PHE A 90 -8.70 21.10 -1.10
C PHE A 90 -9.60 21.01 -2.35
N PRO A 91 -10.88 21.44 -2.25
CA PRO A 91 -11.86 21.24 -3.31
C PRO A 91 -11.52 21.98 -4.60
N ASP A 92 -10.74 23.06 -4.52
CA ASP A 92 -10.32 23.88 -5.66
C ASP A 92 -9.03 23.37 -6.32
N GLU A 93 -8.31 22.47 -5.66
CA GLU A 93 -7.03 21.93 -6.14
C GLU A 93 -7.23 20.73 -7.08
N THR A 94 -6.22 20.46 -7.89
CA THR A 94 -6.20 19.26 -8.74
C THR A 94 -5.78 18.03 -7.93
N LEU A 95 -6.21 16.82 -8.32
CA LEU A 95 -5.76 15.59 -7.66
C LEU A 95 -4.23 15.43 -7.70
N VAL A 96 -3.59 15.92 -8.77
CA VAL A 96 -2.14 15.84 -8.95
C VAL A 96 -1.40 16.77 -7.99
N SER A 97 -1.90 18.00 -7.75
CA SER A 97 -1.28 18.91 -6.78
C SER A 97 -1.33 18.34 -5.36
N VAL A 98 -2.50 17.82 -4.94
CA VAL A 98 -2.64 17.15 -3.64
C VAL A 98 -1.74 15.91 -3.54
N ALA A 99 -1.61 15.10 -4.60
CA ALA A 99 -0.71 13.95 -4.60
C ALA A 99 0.77 14.35 -4.42
N LEU A 100 1.22 15.38 -5.14
CA LEU A 100 2.60 15.88 -5.05
C LEU A 100 2.89 16.46 -3.67
N GLU A 101 1.93 17.17 -3.08
CA GLU A 101 2.06 17.72 -1.73
C GLU A 101 2.22 16.60 -0.71
N PHE A 102 1.38 15.56 -0.78
CA PHE A 102 1.52 14.35 0.02
C PHE A 102 2.95 13.81 -0.10
N VAL A 103 3.42 13.53 -1.33
CA VAL A 103 4.75 12.96 -1.58
C VAL A 103 5.85 13.82 -0.97
N THR A 104 5.74 15.15 -1.10
CA THR A 104 6.71 16.11 -0.55
C THR A 104 6.76 16.03 0.96
N VAL A 105 5.61 16.03 1.64
CA VAL A 105 5.51 15.91 3.10
C VAL A 105 6.11 14.58 3.58
N TRP A 106 5.88 13.49 2.85
CA TRP A 106 6.47 12.20 3.19
C TRP A 106 7.99 12.22 3.11
N PHE A 107 8.57 12.74 2.03
CA PHE A 107 10.03 12.88 1.90
C PHE A 107 10.62 13.75 3.01
N GLN A 108 9.95 14.84 3.40
CA GLN A 108 10.37 15.67 4.53
C GLN A 108 10.33 14.91 5.85
N GLY A 109 9.27 14.14 6.12
CA GLY A 109 9.15 13.31 7.32
C GLY A 109 10.21 12.22 7.41
N VAL A 110 10.51 11.56 6.28
CA VAL A 110 11.59 10.57 6.17
C VAL A 110 12.94 11.23 6.42
N ALA A 111 13.23 12.35 5.76
CA ALA A 111 14.47 13.09 5.93
C ALA A 111 14.68 13.55 7.38
N PHE A 112 13.62 14.04 8.04
CA PHE A 112 13.63 14.42 9.44
C PHE A 112 13.97 13.22 10.35
N THR A 113 13.32 12.08 10.14
CA THR A 113 13.56 10.86 10.93
C THR A 113 15.00 10.36 10.77
N VAL A 114 15.50 10.35 9.53
CA VAL A 114 16.89 9.95 9.23
C VAL A 114 17.88 10.92 9.87
N ALA A 115 17.68 12.23 9.73
CA ALA A 115 18.56 13.23 10.32
C ALA A 115 18.58 13.19 11.85
N GLY A 116 17.40 12.98 12.48
CA GLY A 116 17.27 12.79 13.92
C GLY A 116 18.02 11.54 14.40
N GLY A 117 17.82 10.40 13.72
CA GLY A 117 18.50 9.15 14.04
C GLY A 117 20.02 9.23 13.88
N VAL A 118 20.52 9.90 12.82
CA VAL A 118 21.95 10.13 12.61
C VAL A 118 22.54 11.02 13.72
N LYS A 119 21.84 12.10 14.08
CA LYS A 119 22.29 13.01 15.16
C LYS A 119 22.36 12.29 16.51
N GLU A 120 21.38 11.46 16.81
CA GLU A 120 21.33 10.68 18.05
C GLU A 120 22.41 9.60 18.09
N PHE A 121 22.64 8.90 16.96
CA PHE A 121 23.70 7.91 16.82
C PHE A 121 25.10 8.51 17.01
N PHE A 122 25.39 9.64 16.36
CA PHE A 122 26.68 10.34 16.51
C PHE A 122 26.87 10.91 17.92
N SER A 123 25.82 11.48 18.53
CA SER A 123 25.85 11.95 19.93
C SER A 123 26.16 10.81 20.91
N ARG A 124 25.60 9.62 20.66
CA ARG A 124 25.85 8.43 21.49
C ARG A 124 27.26 7.89 21.33
N ASN A 125 27.80 7.91 20.10
CA ASN A 125 29.18 7.45 19.82
C ASN A 125 30.25 8.41 20.35
N ASN A 126 29.94 9.71 20.50
CA ASN A 126 30.87 10.71 21.04
C ASN A 126 30.85 10.80 22.59
N ARG A 127 30.00 10.02 23.25
CA ARG A 127 29.84 9.97 24.72
C ARG A 127 30.35 8.65 25.35
N GLY A 128 30.82 7.69 24.55
CA GLY A 128 31.48 6.47 25.00
C GLY A 128 32.96 6.50 24.61
#